data_AF-A0A268TBR1-F1
#
_entry.id   AF-A0A268TBR1-F1
#
_cell.length_a   1.000
_cell.length_b   1.000
_cell.length_c   1.000
_cell.angle_alpha   90.00
_cell.angle_beta   90.00
_cell.angle_gamma   90.00
#
_symmetry.space_group_name_H-M   'P 1'
#
loop_
_entity.id
_entity.type
_entity.pdbx_description
1 polymer ?
#
loop_
_entity_poly.entity_id
_entity_poly.type
_entity_poly.pdbx_seq_one_letter_code
_entity_poly.pdbx_strand_id
1 'polypeptide(L)'
;MKNPIKILLLVLMVLFVACSDSQSSDVGEKELKQAIKGDFLNTKYVMDLGNATWEGLYVQKLQNEKFVLTFSNITPNQTKDCILEGDGKIQNDRFYFHSPANSLEILLKKNGEKLIVSAEESKISQVCDQDHHIIGKYELAQ
;
A
#
# COMPACT_ATOMS: atom_id res chain seq x y z
N MET A 1 49.27 32.73 -29.17
CA MET A 1 48.69 33.34 -27.96
C MET A 1 47.38 32.63 -27.65
N LYS A 2 47.29 32.05 -26.45
CA LYS A 2 46.27 31.06 -26.06
C LYS A 2 44.95 31.78 -25.80
N ASN A 3 43.88 31.38 -26.50
CA ASN A 3 42.54 31.97 -26.40
C ASN A 3 41.94 31.74 -25.00
N PRO A 4 41.86 32.76 -24.13
CA PRO A 4 41.37 32.60 -22.76
C PRO A 4 39.85 32.32 -22.70
N ILE A 5 39.13 32.60 -23.78
CA ILE A 5 37.67 32.44 -23.89
C ILE A 5 37.26 30.96 -23.89
N LYS A 6 38.10 30.06 -24.44
CA LYS A 6 37.78 28.62 -24.49
C LYS A 6 37.91 27.93 -23.13
N ILE A 7 38.74 28.46 -22.23
CA ILE A 7 38.92 27.91 -20.87
C ILE A 7 37.77 28.36 -19.97
N LEU A 8 37.25 29.57 -20.16
CA LEU A 8 36.11 30.10 -19.39
C LEU A 8 34.82 29.30 -19.64
N LEU A 9 34.56 28.89 -20.89
CA LEU A 9 33.41 28.06 -21.25
C LEU A 9 33.51 26.63 -20.71
N LEU A 10 34.73 26.08 -20.61
CA LEU A 10 34.95 24.74 -20.06
C LEU A 10 34.70 24.70 -18.53
N VAL A 11 35.04 25.77 -17.80
CA VAL A 11 34.82 25.87 -16.35
C VAL A 11 33.33 26.06 -16.02
N LEU A 12 32.56 26.76 -16.87
CA LEU A 12 31.12 26.93 -16.65
C LEU A 12 30.32 25.62 -16.84
N MET A 13 30.79 24.70 -17.70
CA MET A 13 30.12 23.40 -17.88
C MET A 13 30.35 22.44 -16.71
N VAL A 14 31.44 22.57 -15.94
CA VAL A 14 31.72 21.72 -14.78
C VAL A 14 30.91 22.15 -13.54
N LEU A 15 30.48 23.41 -13.49
CA LEU A 15 29.70 23.96 -12.35
C LEU A 15 28.21 23.59 -12.35
N PHE A 16 27.65 23.01 -13.41
CA PHE A 16 26.25 22.56 -13.44
C PHE A 16 26.05 21.08 -13.07
N VAL A 17 27.12 20.33 -12.81
CA VAL A 17 27.04 18.88 -12.50
C VAL A 17 27.14 18.59 -11.00
N ALA A 18 27.27 19.62 -10.14
CA ALA A 18 27.56 19.44 -8.72
C ALA A 18 26.57 20.14 -7.76
N CYS A 19 25.29 20.24 -8.13
CA CYS A 19 24.20 20.39 -7.15
C CYS A 19 23.48 19.04 -7.02
N SER A 20 24.16 18.11 -6.35
CA SER A 20 23.53 17.06 -5.56
C SER A 20 22.88 17.70 -4.33
N ASP A 21 21.58 17.51 -4.14
CA ASP A 21 21.14 16.73 -2.98
C ASP A 21 19.71 16.24 -3.14
N SER A 22 19.60 14.95 -2.84
CA SER A 22 18.49 14.03 -2.98
C SER A 22 17.39 14.27 -1.96
N GLN A 23 16.13 14.28 -2.43
CA GLN A 23 15.04 13.53 -1.79
C GLN A 23 13.75 13.70 -2.61
N SER A 24 13.50 12.78 -3.53
CA SER A 24 12.13 12.37 -3.83
C SER A 24 12.20 10.96 -4.38
N SER A 25 11.46 10.04 -3.76
CA SER A 25 11.61 8.60 -3.86
C SER A 25 11.38 8.09 -5.29
N ASP A 26 12.46 7.95 -6.03
CA ASP A 26 12.55 7.34 -7.36
C ASP A 26 12.44 5.80 -7.27
N VAL A 27 11.49 5.31 -6.46
CA VAL A 27 11.21 3.87 -6.23
C VAL A 27 9.85 3.48 -6.83
N GLY A 28 8.99 4.44 -7.20
CA GLY A 28 7.63 4.18 -7.65
C GLY A 28 7.44 3.96 -9.15
N GLU A 29 8.36 4.44 -10.00
CA GLU A 29 7.99 4.82 -11.37
C GLU A 29 8.67 4.05 -12.52
N LYS A 30 9.72 3.26 -12.27
CA LYS A 30 10.50 2.65 -13.37
C LYS A 30 10.19 1.21 -13.78
N GLU A 31 9.29 0.49 -13.13
CA GLU A 31 8.96 -0.88 -13.55
C GLU A 31 7.48 -1.20 -13.39
N LEU A 32 6.61 -0.79 -14.32
CA LEU A 32 5.30 -1.43 -14.50
C LEU A 32 4.91 -1.48 -15.99
N LYS A 33 5.46 -2.47 -16.68
CA LYS A 33 4.78 -3.10 -17.82
C LYS A 33 4.60 -4.57 -17.50
N GLN A 34 3.38 -4.92 -17.07
CA GLN A 34 2.64 -6.13 -17.42
C GLN A 34 1.47 -6.28 -16.43
N ALA A 35 0.25 -6.17 -16.97
CA ALA A 35 -0.98 -6.43 -16.24
C ALA A 35 -1.18 -7.95 -16.13
N ILE A 36 -1.14 -8.51 -14.92
CA ILE A 36 -1.58 -9.88 -14.63
C ILE A 36 -2.36 -9.93 -13.31
N LYS A 37 -3.43 -10.75 -13.37
CA LYS A 37 -4.52 -11.04 -12.44
C LYS A 37 -4.12 -11.26 -10.98
N GLY A 38 -4.45 -10.29 -10.14
CA GLY A 38 -4.84 -10.50 -8.75
C GLY A 38 -6.20 -9.84 -8.53
N ASP A 39 -7.28 -10.60 -8.42
CA ASP A 39 -8.60 -10.03 -8.12
C ASP A 39 -8.70 -9.67 -6.62
N PHE A 40 -8.07 -8.56 -6.21
CA PHE A 40 -8.19 -8.02 -4.85
C PHE A 40 -9.52 -7.29 -4.67
N LEU A 41 -9.99 -6.71 -5.76
CA LEU A 41 -11.17 -5.85 -5.79
C LEU A 41 -12.42 -6.69 -5.64
N ASN A 42 -13.37 -6.16 -4.88
CA ASN A 42 -14.69 -6.75 -4.71
C ASN A 42 -14.67 -8.21 -4.23
N THR A 43 -13.54 -8.64 -3.66
CA THR A 43 -13.35 -9.99 -3.12
C THR A 43 -13.31 -9.90 -1.60
N LYS A 44 -14.14 -10.72 -0.94
CA LYS A 44 -14.18 -10.78 0.51
C LYS A 44 -13.23 -11.88 1.00
N TYR A 45 -12.38 -11.52 1.95
CA TYR A 45 -11.48 -12.43 2.64
C TYR A 45 -11.86 -12.50 4.11
N VAL A 46 -11.61 -13.63 4.78
CA VAL A 46 -11.93 -13.84 6.20
C VAL A 46 -10.77 -14.49 6.95
N MET A 47 -10.57 -14.09 8.20
CA MET A 47 -9.70 -14.76 9.16
C MET A 47 -10.56 -15.29 10.31
N ASP A 48 -10.39 -16.57 10.66
CA ASP A 48 -11.00 -17.15 11.87
C ASP A 48 -10.16 -16.78 13.09
N LEU A 49 -10.80 -16.10 14.06
CA LEU A 49 -10.22 -15.70 15.34
C LEU A 49 -10.66 -16.63 16.48
N GLY A 50 -11.52 -17.61 16.22
CA GLY A 50 -12.09 -18.54 17.20
C GLY A 50 -13.39 -18.05 17.83
N ASN A 51 -14.11 -18.94 18.53
CA ASN A 51 -15.37 -18.64 19.25
C ASN A 51 -16.42 -17.90 18.39
N ALA A 52 -16.57 -18.27 17.12
CA ALA A 52 -17.44 -17.59 16.14
C ALA A 52 -17.11 -16.11 15.94
N THR A 53 -15.84 -15.74 16.10
CA THR A 53 -15.29 -14.41 15.81
C THR A 53 -14.47 -14.49 14.52
N TRP A 54 -14.72 -13.56 13.60
CA TRP A 54 -14.01 -13.48 12.33
C TRP A 54 -13.56 -12.05 12.04
N GLU A 55 -12.43 -11.90 11.37
CA GLU A 55 -12.04 -10.62 10.76
C GLU A 55 -12.29 -10.70 9.25
N GLY A 56 -13.17 -9.86 8.73
CA GLY A 56 -13.43 -9.72 7.30
C GLY A 56 -12.54 -8.65 6.68
N LEU A 57 -12.04 -8.88 5.47
CA LEU A 57 -11.31 -7.89 4.69
C LEU A 57 -11.98 -7.71 3.33
N TYR A 58 -12.22 -6.45 2.95
CA TYR A 58 -12.76 -6.08 1.65
C TYR A 58 -12.01 -4.89 1.05
N VAL A 59 -11.76 -4.95 -0.27
CA VAL A 59 -11.14 -3.86 -1.04
C VAL A 59 -12.11 -3.38 -2.11
N GLN A 60 -12.44 -2.10 -2.10
CA GLN A 60 -13.28 -1.46 -3.10
C GLN A 60 -12.52 -0.35 -3.81
N LYS A 61 -12.67 -0.26 -5.14
CA LYS A 61 -12.20 0.90 -5.92
C LYS A 61 -13.36 1.88 -6.10
N LEU A 62 -13.14 3.14 -5.74
CA LEU A 62 -14.09 4.24 -5.89
C LEU A 62 -14.02 4.85 -7.30
N GLN A 63 -15.04 5.63 -7.67
CA GLN A 63 -15.12 6.30 -8.96
C GLN A 63 -14.02 7.37 -9.16
N ASN A 64 -13.47 7.91 -8.08
CA ASN A 64 -12.39 8.89 -8.09
C ASN A 64 -10.99 8.24 -8.09
N GLU A 65 -10.90 6.96 -8.49
CA GLU A 65 -9.67 6.17 -8.53
C GLU A 65 -9.01 5.87 -7.17
N LYS A 66 -9.61 6.31 -6.05
CA LYS A 66 -9.19 5.91 -4.71
C LYS A 66 -9.68 4.51 -4.35
N PHE A 67 -9.15 3.97 -3.27
CA PHE A 67 -9.50 2.67 -2.72
C PHE A 67 -10.02 2.82 -1.30
N VAL A 68 -10.97 1.95 -0.94
CA VAL A 68 -11.44 1.76 0.42
C VAL A 68 -11.06 0.35 0.86
N LEU A 69 -10.34 0.26 1.98
CA LEU A 69 -10.05 -0.98 2.70
C LEU A 69 -10.95 -1.04 3.92
N THR A 70 -11.77 -2.07 4.01
CA THR A 70 -12.62 -2.33 5.18
C THR A 70 -12.15 -3.59 5.88
N PHE A 71 -11.86 -3.46 7.17
CA PHE A 71 -11.65 -4.56 8.08
C PHE A 71 -12.84 -4.64 9.03
N SER A 72 -13.52 -5.78 9.10
CA SER A 72 -14.72 -5.96 9.90
C SER A 72 -14.47 -7.04 10.95
N ASN A 73 -14.43 -6.67 12.23
CA ASN A 73 -14.45 -7.64 13.31
C ASN A 73 -15.90 -8.06 13.56
N ILE A 74 -16.21 -9.31 13.24
CA ILE A 74 -17.54 -9.91 13.27
C ILE A 74 -17.58 -10.88 14.45
N THR A 75 -18.45 -10.58 15.41
CA THR A 75 -18.74 -11.45 16.56
C THR A 75 -20.21 -11.86 16.53
N PRO A 76 -20.66 -12.81 17.37
CA PRO A 76 -22.08 -13.19 17.44
C PRO A 76 -23.02 -12.03 17.82
N ASN A 77 -22.54 -11.02 18.55
CA ASN A 77 -23.37 -9.98 19.13
C ASN A 77 -23.22 -8.62 18.45
N GLN A 78 -22.12 -8.40 17.74
CA GLN A 78 -21.77 -7.11 17.15
C GLN A 78 -20.82 -7.27 15.97
N THR A 79 -20.87 -6.29 15.06
CA THR A 79 -19.85 -6.07 14.04
C THR A 79 -19.26 -4.67 14.25
N LYS A 80 -17.94 -4.57 14.19
CA LYS A 80 -17.20 -3.30 14.22
C LYS A 80 -16.35 -3.22 12.95
N ASP A 81 -16.33 -2.04 12.32
CA ASP A 81 -15.58 -1.83 11.08
C ASP A 81 -14.46 -0.79 11.30
N CYS A 82 -13.25 -1.12 10.83
CA CYS A 82 -12.22 -0.15 10.51
C CYS A 82 -12.20 0.12 9.01
N ILE A 83 -12.49 1.36 8.61
CA ILE A 83 -12.59 1.77 7.21
C ILE A 83 -11.46 2.75 6.89
N LEU A 84 -10.66 2.42 5.90
CA LEU A 84 -9.53 3.22 5.45
C LEU A 84 -9.74 3.65 4.00
N GLU A 85 -9.75 4.95 3.75
CA GLU A 85 -9.65 5.50 2.39
C GLU A 85 -8.19 5.82 2.07
N GLY A 86 -7.77 5.51 0.85
CA GLY A 86 -6.40 5.74 0.42
C GLY A 86 -6.14 5.52 -1.06
N ASP A 87 -4.88 5.65 -1.41
CA ASP A 87 -4.35 5.32 -2.72
C ASP A 87 -3.98 3.83 -2.77
N GLY A 88 -4.08 3.23 -3.95
CA GLY A 88 -3.86 1.80 -4.13
C GLY A 88 -3.14 1.49 -5.43
N LYS A 89 -2.24 0.50 -5.39
CA LYS A 89 -1.49 0.03 -6.54
C LYS A 89 -1.44 -1.48 -6.56
N ILE A 90 -1.96 -2.08 -7.63
CA ILE A 90 -1.91 -3.53 -7.86
C ILE A 90 -0.68 -3.84 -8.71
N GLN A 91 0.12 -4.81 -8.28
CA GLN A 91 1.23 -5.36 -9.04
C GLN A 91 1.29 -6.88 -8.82
N ASN A 92 0.93 -7.66 -9.85
CA ASN A 92 0.90 -9.13 -9.81
C ASN A 92 0.04 -9.67 -8.65
N ASP A 93 0.67 -10.43 -7.75
CA ASP A 93 0.11 -11.01 -6.54
C ASP A 93 0.13 -10.03 -5.35
N ARG A 94 0.38 -8.73 -5.58
CA ARG A 94 0.48 -7.73 -4.52
C ARG A 94 -0.47 -6.55 -4.74
N PHE A 95 -1.00 -6.03 -3.65
CA PHE A 95 -1.69 -4.76 -3.58
C PHE A 95 -1.06 -3.90 -2.49
N TYR A 96 -0.56 -2.74 -2.88
CA TYR A 96 -0.01 -1.73 -2.00
C TYR A 96 -1.09 -0.68 -1.74
N PHE A 97 -1.39 -0.43 -0.47
CA PHE A 97 -2.36 0.56 -0.03
C PHE A 97 -1.68 1.59 0.87
N HIS A 98 -1.97 2.87 0.63
CA HIS A 98 -1.47 3.98 1.43
C HIS A 98 -2.65 4.87 1.82
N SER A 99 -2.87 5.09 3.11
CA SER A 99 -3.87 6.03 3.63
C SER A 99 -3.16 7.28 4.15
N PRO A 100 -3.14 8.39 3.38
CA PRO A 100 -2.42 9.60 3.77
C PRO A 100 -2.94 10.20 5.08
N ALA A 101 -4.27 10.18 5.28
CA ALA A 101 -4.91 10.76 6.46
C ALA A 101 -4.48 10.07 7.78
N ASN A 102 -4.10 8.79 7.69
CA ASN A 102 -3.69 7.98 8.84
C ASN A 102 -2.18 7.71 8.86
N SER A 103 -1.42 8.20 7.88
CA SER A 103 0.00 7.89 7.68
C SER A 103 0.29 6.37 7.75
N LEU A 104 -0.62 5.56 7.17
CA LEU A 104 -0.65 4.10 7.28
C LEU A 104 -0.42 3.46 5.91
N GLU A 105 0.41 2.43 5.88
CA GLU A 105 0.72 1.64 4.70
C GLU A 105 0.40 0.17 4.96
N ILE A 106 -0.27 -0.48 3.99
CA ILE A 106 -0.68 -1.88 4.06
C ILE A 106 -0.27 -2.58 2.77
N LEU A 107 0.36 -3.75 2.91
CA LEU A 107 0.66 -4.66 1.82
C LEU A 107 -0.27 -5.88 1.92
N LEU A 108 -1.04 -6.13 0.86
CA LEU A 108 -1.77 -7.38 0.68
C LEU A 108 -1.02 -8.24 -0.35
N LYS A 109 -0.73 -9.50 -0.02
CA LYS A 109 -0.07 -10.44 -0.92
C LYS A 109 -0.87 -11.72 -1.06
N LYS A 110 -1.25 -12.07 -2.29
CA LYS A 110 -1.88 -13.36 -2.59
C LYS A 110 -0.86 -14.49 -2.45
N ASN A 111 -1.28 -15.57 -1.81
CA ASN A 111 -0.54 -16.81 -1.68
C ASN A 111 -1.50 -17.99 -1.84
N GLY A 112 -1.74 -18.41 -3.08
CA GLY A 112 -2.81 -19.35 -3.41
C GLY A 112 -4.18 -18.74 -3.14
N GLU A 113 -5.01 -19.45 -2.38
CA GLU A 113 -6.33 -18.99 -1.92
C GLU A 113 -6.27 -18.09 -0.68
N LYS A 114 -5.06 -17.83 -0.18
CA LYS A 114 -4.84 -17.01 1.01
C LYS A 114 -4.38 -15.61 0.66
N LEU A 115 -4.73 -14.65 1.48
CA LEU A 115 -4.27 -13.27 1.43
C LEU A 115 -3.47 -12.96 2.68
N ILE A 116 -2.19 -12.65 2.51
CA ILE A 116 -1.31 -12.21 3.59
C ILE A 116 -1.41 -10.69 3.70
N VAL A 117 -1.78 -10.19 4.87
CA VAL A 117 -1.86 -8.76 5.18
C VAL A 117 -0.68 -8.40 6.07
N SER A 118 0.04 -7.34 5.71
CA SER A 118 1.20 -6.85 6.46
C SER A 118 1.16 -5.33 6.55
N ALA A 119 1.41 -4.80 7.74
CA ALA A 119 1.41 -3.37 8.06
C ALA A 119 2.22 -3.15 9.34
N GLU A 120 2.43 -1.89 9.73
CA GLU A 120 3.01 -1.54 11.03
C GLU A 120 1.97 -1.73 12.15
N GLU A 121 2.19 -2.70 13.03
CA GLU A 121 1.23 -3.12 14.07
C GLU A 121 0.81 -1.97 15.00
N SER A 122 1.79 -1.17 15.46
CA SER A 122 1.54 -0.01 16.32
C SER A 122 0.60 1.01 15.68
N LYS A 123 0.74 1.28 14.38
CA LYS A 123 -0.13 2.21 13.65
C LYS A 123 -1.51 1.62 13.43
N ILE A 124 -1.59 0.34 13.11
CA ILE A 124 -2.87 -0.35 12.97
C ILE A 124 -3.69 -0.26 14.25
N SER A 125 -3.11 -0.57 15.42
CA SER A 125 -3.82 -0.48 16.70
C SER A 125 -4.24 0.94 17.06
N GLN A 126 -3.54 1.97 16.58
CA GLN A 126 -3.91 3.37 16.78
C GLN A 126 -5.09 3.80 15.89
N VAL A 127 -5.20 3.24 14.68
CA VAL A 127 -6.19 3.65 13.68
C VAL A 127 -7.48 2.81 13.77
N CYS A 128 -7.36 1.51 14.05
CA CYS A 128 -8.44 0.53 13.96
C CYS A 128 -8.85 -0.06 15.32
N ASP A 129 -8.45 0.53 16.45
CA ASP A 129 -8.56 -0.06 17.79
C ASP A 129 -7.78 -1.38 17.97
N GLN A 130 -7.54 -1.75 19.23
CA GLN A 130 -6.74 -2.94 19.58
C GLN A 130 -7.46 -4.28 19.29
N ASP A 131 -8.79 -4.25 19.11
CA ASP A 131 -9.60 -5.45 18.91
C ASP A 131 -9.56 -5.95 17.45
N HIS A 132 -9.02 -5.16 16.52
CA HIS A 132 -8.96 -5.52 15.09
C HIS A 132 -7.71 -6.32 14.75
N HIS A 133 -7.89 -7.49 14.12
CA HIS A 133 -6.83 -8.44 13.81
C HIS A 133 -6.37 -8.33 12.35
N ILE A 134 -6.05 -7.10 11.95
CA ILE A 134 -5.83 -6.71 10.55
C ILE A 134 -4.64 -7.42 9.92
N ILE A 135 -3.57 -7.62 10.68
CA ILE A 135 -2.34 -8.27 10.21
C ILE A 135 -2.50 -9.79 10.34
N GLY A 136 -2.22 -10.53 9.26
CA GLY A 136 -2.24 -11.98 9.31
C GLY A 136 -2.59 -12.61 7.98
N LYS A 137 -3.16 -13.83 8.03
CA LYS A 137 -3.52 -14.62 6.86
C LYS A 137 -5.03 -14.75 6.80
N TYR A 138 -5.62 -14.30 5.71
CA TYR A 138 -7.04 -14.42 5.42
C TYR A 138 -7.23 -15.46 4.32
N GLU A 139 -8.40 -16.08 4.30
CA GLU A 139 -8.82 -17.04 3.29
C GLU A 139 -9.98 -16.44 2.49
N LEU A 140 -10.17 -16.86 1.24
CA LEU A 140 -11.34 -16.43 0.46
C LEU A 140 -12.62 -16.83 1.19
N ALA A 141 -13.55 -15.88 1.36
CA ALA A 141 -14.87 -16.19 1.88
C ALA A 141 -15.62 -17.05 0.84
N GLN A 142 -16.12 -18.21 1.28
CA GLN A 142 -16.95 -19.11 0.46
C GLN A 142 -18.38 -18.62 0.34
#